data_AF-A0A2N2L2T8-F1
#
_entry.id   AF-A0A2N2L2T8-F1
#
_cell.length_a   1.000
_cell.length_b   1.000
_cell.length_c   1.000
_cell.angle_alpha   90.00
_cell.angle_beta   90.00
_cell.angle_gamma   90.00
#
_symmetry.space_group_name_H-M   'P 1'
#
loop_
_entity.id
_entity.type
_entity.pdbx_description
1 polymer ?
#
loop_
_entity_poly.entity_id
_entity_poly.type
_entity_poly.pdbx_seq_one_letter_code
_entity_poly.pdbx_strand_id
1 'polypeptide(L)'
;MQKNWFYVVLGILAVLILVLGTLIAIRMVGKNSSKLSPEYKISIDQILMDQASDPAGADLKYMGKVVQINAMIKNLGFSGPKKATLIVIGMVGNDENQAISCYFEGKENMAILRAWTNDKPVEVIGKISGKDEFGKYVMKPCRALPQTASSPDSTSVSVEIPMGEPVQRLALPTSSAALPVLFDEVRIREYPSLNGKIIETVNTGVILTWNPGPEAISGNSTQVVLRDVNYTAKWYKVKTPEGNLGWIYGAAVGLYDSID
;
A
#
# COMPACT_ATOMS: atom_id res chain seq x y z
N MET A 1 -57.84 41.42 -32.50
CA MET A 1 -56.72 40.43 -32.64
C MET A 1 -55.58 40.61 -31.63
N GLN A 2 -55.30 41.82 -31.11
CA GLN A 2 -54.19 42.05 -30.15
C GLN A 2 -54.27 41.29 -28.81
N LYS A 3 -55.47 41.02 -28.27
CA LYS A 3 -55.60 40.33 -26.96
C LYS A 3 -55.10 38.89 -26.96
N ASN A 4 -55.22 38.16 -28.07
CA ASN A 4 -54.77 36.76 -28.13
C ASN A 4 -53.25 36.62 -28.16
N TRP A 5 -52.56 37.62 -28.73
CA TRP A 5 -51.10 37.61 -28.81
C TRP A 5 -50.44 37.73 -27.43
N PHE A 6 -51.04 38.49 -26.51
CA PHE A 6 -50.52 38.65 -25.15
C PHE A 6 -50.53 37.34 -24.35
N TYR A 7 -51.58 36.54 -24.48
CA TYR A 7 -51.67 35.23 -23.80
C TYR A 7 -50.67 34.21 -24.34
N VAL A 8 -50.39 34.23 -25.64
CA VAL A 8 -49.39 33.35 -26.27
C VAL A 8 -47.98 33.68 -25.76
N VAL A 9 -47.64 34.97 -25.68
CA VAL A 9 -46.34 35.41 -25.16
C VAL A 9 -46.19 35.05 -23.68
N LEU A 10 -47.24 35.23 -22.86
CA LEU A 10 -47.21 34.87 -21.44
C LEU A 10 -47.03 33.36 -21.24
N GLY A 11 -47.70 32.55 -22.05
CA GLY A 11 -47.60 31.08 -22.01
C GLY A 11 -46.20 30.57 -22.36
N ILE A 12 -45.56 31.14 -23.39
CA ILE A 12 -44.19 30.77 -23.79
C ILE A 12 -43.20 31.16 -22.68
N LEU A 13 -43.37 32.33 -22.05
CA LEU A 13 -42.50 32.77 -20.96
C LEU A 13 -42.59 31.83 -19.75
N ALA A 14 -43.79 31.40 -19.39
CA ALA A 14 -44.01 30.47 -18.27
C ALA A 14 -43.35 29.10 -18.50
N VAL A 15 -43.43 28.56 -19.73
CA VAL A 15 -42.78 27.30 -20.09
C VAL A 15 -41.25 27.44 -20.05
N LEU A 16 -40.70 28.55 -20.54
CA LEU A 16 -39.26 28.81 -20.47
C LEU A 16 -38.75 28.88 -19.03
N ILE A 17 -39.49 29.52 -18.12
CA ILE A 17 -39.14 29.59 -16.69
C ILE A 17 -39.15 28.19 -16.05
N LEU A 18 -40.12 27.34 -16.38
CA LEU A 18 -40.19 25.95 -15.88
C LEU A 18 -39.02 25.09 -16.40
N VAL A 19 -38.66 25.24 -17.68
CA VAL A 19 -37.53 24.51 -18.28
C VAL A 19 -36.19 25.00 -17.70
N LEU A 20 -36.00 26.31 -17.52
CA LEU A 20 -34.81 26.83 -16.84
C LEU A 20 -34.74 26.38 -15.38
N GLY A 21 -35.87 26.40 -14.66
CA GLY A 21 -35.95 26.00 -13.25
C GLY A 21 -35.55 24.53 -13.05
N THR A 22 -36.01 23.64 -13.93
CA THR A 22 -35.66 22.20 -13.88
C THR A 22 -34.20 21.95 -14.25
N LEU A 23 -33.64 22.64 -15.24
CA LEU A 23 -32.21 22.58 -15.58
C LEU A 23 -31.29 23.04 -14.43
N ILE A 24 -31.71 24.07 -13.69
CA ILE A 24 -30.97 24.56 -12.52
C ILE A 24 -31.05 23.56 -11.35
N ALA A 25 -32.23 22.98 -11.09
CA ALA A 25 -32.41 21.97 -10.05
C ALA A 25 -31.56 20.71 -10.30
N ILE A 26 -31.50 20.23 -11.56
CA ILE A 26 -30.68 19.07 -11.94
C ILE A 26 -29.17 19.35 -11.72
N ARG A 27 -28.72 20.59 -11.92
CA ARG A 27 -27.32 20.97 -11.61
C ARG A 27 -27.00 21.08 -10.12
N MET A 28 -27.98 21.32 -9.26
CA MET A 28 -27.76 21.41 -7.81
C MET A 28 -27.77 20.05 -7.11
N VAL A 29 -28.51 19.05 -7.62
CA VAL A 29 -28.58 17.71 -7.02
C VAL A 29 -27.29 16.89 -7.22
N GLY A 30 -26.42 17.27 -8.17
CA GLY A 30 -25.18 16.56 -8.50
C GLY A 30 -23.96 16.82 -7.60
N LYS A 31 -24.09 17.59 -6.51
CA LYS A 31 -22.95 17.93 -5.62
C LYS A 31 -23.09 17.45 -4.18
N ASN A 32 -23.95 16.47 -3.93
CA ASN A 32 -23.80 15.68 -2.71
C ASN A 32 -22.57 14.80 -2.89
N SER A 33 -21.41 15.33 -2.52
CA SER A 33 -20.19 14.59 -2.22
C SER A 33 -20.56 13.53 -1.19
N SER A 34 -21.01 12.39 -1.71
CA SER A 34 -21.43 11.24 -0.93
C SER A 34 -20.24 10.94 -0.05
N LYS A 35 -20.45 11.04 1.26
CA LYS A 35 -19.40 10.83 2.26
C LYS A 35 -18.87 9.42 2.02
N LEU A 36 -17.73 9.32 1.32
CA LEU A 36 -17.06 8.04 1.05
C LEU A 36 -16.75 7.43 2.41
N SER A 37 -17.54 6.44 2.81
CA SER A 37 -17.27 5.62 3.98
C SER A 37 -16.50 4.41 3.49
N PRO A 38 -15.31 4.12 4.03
CA PRO A 38 -14.54 2.98 3.59
C PRO A 38 -15.24 1.68 4.01
N GLU A 39 -15.38 0.73 3.10
CA GLU A 39 -15.73 -0.65 3.45
C GLU A 39 -14.51 -1.37 4.03
N TYR A 40 -13.31 -1.02 3.57
CA TYR A 40 -12.06 -1.65 4.01
C TYR A 40 -11.01 -0.61 4.40
N LYS A 41 -10.26 -0.94 5.46
CA LYS A 41 -8.97 -0.31 5.78
C LYS A 41 -7.89 -1.35 5.57
N ILE A 42 -7.06 -1.18 4.54
CA ILE A 42 -6.13 -2.22 4.08
C ILE A 42 -4.82 -1.59 3.58
N SER A 43 -3.70 -2.30 3.64
CA SER A 43 -2.46 -1.85 3.01
C SER A 43 -2.48 -2.13 1.50
N ILE A 44 -1.74 -1.35 0.72
CA ILE A 44 -1.52 -1.65 -0.71
C ILE A 44 -0.89 -3.03 -0.86
N ASP A 45 0.07 -3.38 0.00
CA ASP A 45 0.80 -4.66 -0.08
C ASP A 45 -0.17 -5.85 -0.03
N GLN A 46 -1.22 -5.79 0.79
CA GLN A 46 -2.21 -6.86 0.85
C GLN A 46 -3.06 -6.96 -0.43
N ILE A 47 -3.43 -5.83 -1.04
CA ILE A 47 -4.16 -5.83 -2.31
C ILE A 47 -3.29 -6.47 -3.40
N LEU A 48 -2.02 -6.10 -3.45
CA LEU A 48 -1.07 -6.62 -4.44
C LEU A 48 -0.76 -8.10 -4.21
N MET A 49 -0.63 -8.55 -2.96
CA MET A 49 -0.45 -9.96 -2.62
C MET A 49 -1.67 -10.79 -3.02
N ASP A 50 -2.88 -10.32 -2.69
CA ASP A 50 -4.12 -10.99 -3.10
C ASP A 50 -4.19 -11.09 -4.63
N GLN A 51 -3.90 -10.00 -5.34
CA GLN A 51 -3.87 -9.95 -6.79
C GLN A 51 -2.83 -10.89 -7.41
N ALA A 52 -1.66 -11.04 -6.79
CA ALA A 52 -0.62 -11.96 -7.26
C ALA A 52 -0.99 -13.43 -7.00
N SER A 53 -1.70 -13.71 -5.91
CA SER A 53 -2.10 -15.07 -5.51
C SER A 53 -3.35 -15.58 -6.25
N ASP A 54 -4.38 -14.75 -6.38
CA ASP A 54 -5.64 -15.06 -7.03
C ASP A 54 -6.21 -13.77 -7.67
N PRO A 55 -5.84 -13.49 -8.94
CA PRO A 55 -6.30 -12.31 -9.66
C PRO A 55 -7.83 -12.16 -9.71
N ALA A 56 -8.55 -13.26 -9.90
CA ALA A 56 -10.01 -13.24 -10.06
C ALA A 56 -10.70 -13.02 -8.71
N GLY A 57 -10.22 -13.68 -7.66
CA GLY A 57 -10.69 -13.47 -6.29
C GLY A 57 -10.44 -12.04 -5.80
N ALA A 58 -9.27 -11.47 -6.09
CA ALA A 58 -8.94 -10.09 -5.77
C ALA A 58 -9.90 -9.10 -6.46
N ASP A 59 -10.19 -9.30 -7.75
CA ASP A 59 -11.16 -8.47 -8.47
C ASP A 59 -12.56 -8.58 -7.86
N LEU A 60 -13.05 -9.78 -7.56
CA LEU A 60 -14.33 -9.96 -6.89
C LEU A 60 -14.38 -9.30 -5.50
N LYS A 61 -13.25 -9.31 -4.78
CA LYS A 61 -13.12 -8.77 -3.42
C LYS A 61 -13.07 -7.25 -3.40
N TYR A 62 -12.36 -6.63 -4.34
CA TYR A 62 -12.01 -5.21 -4.28
C TYR A 62 -12.70 -4.33 -5.33
N MET A 63 -13.09 -4.88 -6.48
CA MET A 63 -13.67 -4.09 -7.56
C MET A 63 -14.99 -3.45 -7.15
N GLY A 64 -15.11 -2.15 -7.38
CA GLY A 64 -16.29 -1.36 -6.98
C GLY A 64 -16.37 -1.04 -5.49
N LYS A 65 -15.40 -1.45 -4.67
CA LYS A 65 -15.38 -1.21 -3.22
C LYS A 65 -14.64 0.08 -2.89
N VAL A 66 -15.08 0.73 -1.81
CA VAL A 66 -14.39 1.92 -1.27
C VAL A 66 -13.35 1.45 -0.26
N VAL A 67 -12.09 1.71 -0.57
CA VAL A 67 -10.96 1.32 0.28
C VAL A 67 -10.24 2.55 0.81
N GLN A 68 -9.79 2.46 2.06
CA GLN A 68 -8.85 3.38 2.69
C GLN A 68 -7.51 2.67 2.77
N ILE A 69 -6.49 3.25 2.14
CA ILE A 69 -5.16 2.66 2.03
C ILE A 69 -4.11 3.60 2.62
N ASN A 70 -3.16 3.00 3.35
CA ASN A 70 -1.92 3.62 3.76
C ASN A 70 -0.83 3.24 2.76
N ALA A 71 -0.12 4.23 2.24
CA ALA A 71 0.81 4.05 1.12
C ALA A 71 1.95 5.07 1.13
N MET A 72 3.01 4.80 0.36
CA MET A 72 4.08 5.76 0.10
C MET A 72 3.86 6.44 -1.25
N ILE A 73 4.05 7.75 -1.30
CA ILE A 73 3.97 8.48 -2.56
C ILE A 73 5.21 8.18 -3.40
N LYS A 74 5.01 7.64 -4.60
CA LYS A 74 6.09 7.53 -5.59
C LYS A 74 6.14 8.75 -6.50
N ASN A 75 4.99 9.08 -7.09
CA ASN A 75 4.90 10.15 -8.06
C ASN A 75 3.57 10.89 -7.90
N LEU A 76 3.65 12.21 -7.79
CA LEU A 76 2.49 13.09 -7.75
C LEU A 76 2.52 14.03 -8.97
N GLY A 77 1.58 13.80 -9.89
CA GLY A 77 1.41 14.62 -11.09
C GLY A 77 0.17 15.51 -11.00
N PHE A 78 0.27 16.75 -11.48
CA PHE A 78 -0.86 17.67 -11.57
C PHE A 78 -1.26 17.88 -13.03
N SER A 79 -2.55 17.69 -13.35
CA SER A 79 -3.10 17.90 -14.70
C SER A 79 -4.07 19.09 -14.68
N GLY A 80 -3.54 20.26 -14.34
CA GLY A 80 -4.29 21.51 -14.22
C GLY A 80 -4.76 21.86 -12.79
N PRO A 81 -5.61 22.89 -12.62
CA PRO A 81 -5.89 23.48 -11.31
C PRO A 81 -6.85 22.68 -10.42
N LYS A 82 -7.48 21.62 -10.95
CA LYS A 82 -8.53 20.84 -10.24
C LYS A 82 -8.37 19.33 -10.40
N LYS A 83 -7.30 18.87 -11.04
CA LYS A 83 -7.06 17.45 -11.31
C LYS A 83 -5.63 17.11 -10.94
N ALA A 84 -5.46 16.04 -10.19
CA ALA A 84 -4.16 15.47 -9.88
C ALA A 84 -4.24 13.95 -10.01
N THR A 85 -3.14 13.37 -10.46
CA THR A 85 -2.94 11.93 -10.53
C THR A 85 -1.80 11.62 -9.56
N LEU A 86 -2.08 10.75 -8.60
CA LEU A 86 -1.08 10.24 -7.68
C LEU A 86 -0.85 8.77 -7.98
N ILE A 87 0.41 8.41 -8.14
CA ILE A 87 0.84 7.03 -8.19
C ILE A 87 1.36 6.69 -6.78
N VAL A 88 0.63 5.83 -6.09
CA VAL A 88 1.02 5.33 -4.77
C VAL A 88 1.59 3.92 -4.90
N ILE A 89 2.66 3.66 -4.16
CA ILE A 89 3.29 2.34 -4.07
C ILE A 89 3.08 1.79 -2.67
N GLY A 90 3.09 0.46 -2.57
CA GLY A 90 3.17 -0.26 -1.30
C GLY A 90 4.29 0.25 -0.39
N MET A 91 4.17 0.02 0.92
CA MET A 91 5.23 0.41 1.85
C MET A 91 6.49 -0.43 1.65
N VAL A 92 6.34 -1.60 1.01
CA VAL A 92 7.36 -2.63 0.91
C VAL A 92 7.57 -3.00 -0.57
N GLY A 93 8.06 -2.05 -1.36
CA GLY A 93 8.41 -2.26 -2.76
C GLY A 93 8.68 -0.93 -3.45
N ASN A 94 9.62 -0.91 -4.39
CA ASN A 94 9.92 0.26 -5.21
C ASN A 94 9.58 0.02 -6.69
N ASP A 95 8.92 -1.10 -7.00
CA ASP A 95 8.53 -1.45 -8.35
C ASP A 95 7.29 -0.65 -8.75
N GLU A 96 7.46 0.19 -9.75
CA GLU A 96 6.38 1.00 -10.32
C GLU A 96 5.28 0.13 -10.94
N ASN A 97 5.58 -1.14 -11.26
CA ASN A 97 4.60 -2.10 -11.74
C ASN A 97 3.66 -2.60 -10.64
N GLN A 98 4.02 -2.40 -9.37
CA GLN A 98 3.27 -2.78 -8.18
C GLN A 98 2.71 -1.53 -7.48
N ALA A 99 1.95 -0.74 -8.24
CA ALA A 99 1.39 0.53 -7.79
C ALA A 99 -0.14 0.56 -7.95
N ILE A 100 -0.80 1.44 -7.19
CA ILE A 100 -2.20 1.80 -7.38
C ILE A 100 -2.26 3.25 -7.85
N SER A 101 -2.99 3.50 -8.93
CA SER A 101 -3.19 4.84 -9.48
C SER A 101 -4.42 5.49 -8.85
N CYS A 102 -4.22 6.58 -8.12
CA CYS A 102 -5.26 7.36 -7.46
C CYS A 102 -5.52 8.67 -8.21
N TYR A 103 -6.77 8.91 -8.62
CA TYR A 103 -7.13 10.15 -9.32
C TYR A 103 -7.98 11.05 -8.43
N PHE A 104 -7.50 12.27 -8.25
CA PHE A 104 -8.14 13.27 -7.41
C PHE A 104 -8.80 14.33 -8.28
N GLU A 105 -10.06 14.59 -7.98
CA GLU A 105 -10.83 15.68 -8.55
C GLU A 105 -11.25 16.65 -7.44
N GLY A 106 -11.55 17.89 -7.82
CA GLY A 106 -12.02 18.90 -6.88
C GLY A 106 -10.90 19.77 -6.31
N LYS A 107 -11.27 20.94 -5.77
CA LYS A 107 -10.31 21.92 -5.24
C LYS A 107 -9.86 21.55 -3.82
N GLU A 108 -10.74 20.88 -3.07
CA GLU A 108 -10.56 20.47 -1.69
C GLU A 108 -9.35 19.53 -1.51
N ASN A 109 -9.14 18.61 -2.46
CA ASN A 109 -8.00 17.71 -2.43
C ASN A 109 -6.68 18.44 -2.76
N MET A 110 -6.70 19.45 -3.62
CA MET A 110 -5.48 20.09 -4.13
C MET A 110 -4.66 20.79 -3.04
N ALA A 111 -5.31 21.36 -2.02
CA ALA A 111 -4.60 21.98 -0.91
C ALA A 111 -3.78 20.94 -0.12
N ILE A 112 -4.36 19.77 0.13
CA ILE A 112 -3.70 18.66 0.85
C ILE A 112 -2.59 18.07 -0.01
N LEU A 113 -2.89 17.76 -1.29
CA LEU A 113 -1.93 17.14 -2.21
C LEU A 113 -0.68 18.01 -2.44
N ARG A 114 -0.81 19.34 -2.47
CA ARG A 114 0.35 20.24 -2.61
C ARG A 114 1.29 20.24 -1.41
N ALA A 115 0.80 19.84 -0.24
CA ALA A 115 1.63 19.69 0.96
C ALA A 115 2.35 18.33 1.01
N TRP A 116 1.95 17.38 0.15
CA TRP A 116 2.56 16.06 0.10
C TRP A 116 3.88 16.09 -0.65
N THR A 117 4.84 15.30 -0.17
CA THR A 117 6.14 15.09 -0.80
C THR A 117 6.32 13.61 -1.12
N ASN A 118 7.14 13.32 -2.14
CA ASN A 118 7.50 11.95 -2.46
C ASN A 118 8.14 11.26 -1.26
N ASP A 119 8.02 9.93 -1.20
CA ASP A 119 8.58 9.09 -0.15
C ASP A 119 8.05 9.41 1.27
N LYS A 120 6.86 10.02 1.36
CA LYS A 120 6.13 10.17 2.62
C LYS A 120 4.92 9.25 2.67
N PRO A 121 4.62 8.71 3.87
CA PRO A 121 3.40 7.94 4.08
C PRO A 121 2.20 8.88 3.96
N VAL A 122 1.19 8.40 3.25
CA VAL A 122 -0.09 9.09 3.09
C VAL A 122 -1.23 8.11 3.20
N GLU A 123 -2.38 8.66 3.55
CA GLU A 123 -3.62 7.93 3.63
C GLU A 123 -4.59 8.48 2.60
N VAL A 124 -5.10 7.59 1.76
CA VAL A 124 -6.03 7.93 0.69
C VAL A 124 -7.25 7.02 0.77
N ILE A 125 -8.42 7.59 0.52
CA ILE A 125 -9.66 6.84 0.38
C ILE A 125 -10.20 6.99 -1.03
N GLY A 126 -10.66 5.90 -1.63
CA GLY A 126 -11.22 5.94 -2.97
C GLY A 126 -11.89 4.64 -3.36
N LYS A 127 -12.64 4.67 -4.47
CA LYS A 127 -13.31 3.48 -5.01
C LYS A 127 -12.42 2.81 -6.06
N ILE A 128 -12.11 1.53 -5.89
CA ILE A 128 -11.42 0.75 -6.92
C ILE A 128 -12.37 0.59 -8.11
N SER A 129 -12.04 1.21 -9.23
CA SER A 129 -12.95 1.34 -10.38
C SER A 129 -12.59 0.42 -11.55
N GLY A 130 -11.40 -0.18 -11.53
CA GLY A 130 -10.89 -0.99 -12.62
C GLY A 130 -9.39 -1.21 -12.50
N LYS A 131 -8.84 -1.74 -13.58
CA LYS A 131 -7.40 -1.79 -13.86
C LYS A 131 -7.09 -0.88 -15.06
N ASP A 132 -5.89 -0.32 -15.11
CA ASP A 132 -5.41 0.40 -16.30
C ASP A 132 -4.94 -0.58 -17.39
N GLU A 133 -4.42 -0.04 -18.50
CA GLU A 133 -3.90 -0.83 -19.62
C GLU A 133 -2.70 -1.71 -19.26
N PHE A 134 -2.06 -1.46 -18.12
CA PHE A 134 -0.95 -2.24 -17.57
C PHE A 134 -1.40 -3.22 -16.48
N GLY A 135 -2.71 -3.35 -16.23
CA GLY A 135 -3.26 -4.23 -15.22
C GLY A 135 -3.19 -3.70 -13.78
N LYS A 136 -2.79 -2.43 -13.57
CA LYS A 136 -2.67 -1.83 -12.23
C LYS A 136 -4.02 -1.33 -11.76
N TYR A 137 -4.34 -1.51 -10.48
CA TYR A 137 -5.60 -1.00 -9.94
C TYR A 137 -5.68 0.53 -10.03
N VAL A 138 -6.88 0.99 -10.35
CA VAL A 138 -7.22 2.41 -10.49
C VAL A 138 -8.30 2.78 -9.49
N MET A 139 -8.04 3.78 -8.66
CA MET A 139 -9.00 4.35 -7.72
C MET A 139 -9.55 5.69 -8.22
N LYS A 140 -10.88 5.78 -8.33
CA LYS A 140 -11.61 6.95 -8.85
C LYS A 140 -13.02 7.09 -8.21
N PRO A 141 -13.41 8.28 -7.69
CA PRO A 141 -12.55 9.39 -7.30
C PRO A 141 -11.79 9.05 -6.01
N CYS A 142 -10.58 9.60 -5.86
CA CYS A 142 -9.83 9.58 -4.62
C CYS A 142 -10.03 10.85 -3.81
N ARG A 143 -9.91 10.70 -2.48
CA ARG A 143 -9.89 11.77 -1.51
C ARG A 143 -8.67 11.62 -0.62
N ALA A 144 -7.93 12.72 -0.49
CA ALA A 144 -6.78 12.79 0.39
C ALA A 144 -7.30 12.97 1.82
N LEU A 145 -6.80 12.15 2.74
CA LEU A 145 -7.04 12.40 4.15
C LEU A 145 -5.97 13.37 4.67
N PRO A 146 -6.30 14.32 5.55
CA PRO A 146 -5.29 15.12 6.22
C PRO A 146 -4.28 14.17 6.86
N GLN A 147 -2.97 14.46 6.70
CA GLN A 147 -1.98 13.77 7.51
C GLN A 147 -2.33 14.09 8.97
N THR A 148 -2.88 13.10 9.68
CA THR A 148 -2.97 13.18 11.13
C THR A 148 -1.53 13.35 11.56
N ALA A 149 -1.19 14.53 12.08
CA ALA A 149 0.14 14.77 12.61
C ALA A 149 0.42 13.59 13.54
N SER A 150 1.29 12.69 13.10
CA SER A 150 1.71 11.56 13.90
C SER A 150 2.15 12.18 15.21
N SER A 151 1.40 11.91 16.29
CA SER A 151 1.64 12.54 17.57
C SER A 151 3.14 12.51 17.83
N PRO A 152 3.80 13.65 18.09
CA PRO A 152 5.26 13.70 18.26
C PRO A 152 5.76 12.96 19.52
N ASP A 153 4.92 12.11 20.13
CA ASP A 153 5.10 11.56 21.46
C ASP A 153 5.57 10.10 21.49
N SER A 154 6.07 9.59 20.35
CA SER A 154 7.13 8.58 20.46
C SER A 154 8.42 9.33 20.76
N THR A 155 8.61 9.68 22.03
CA THR A 155 9.94 9.99 22.57
C THR A 155 10.78 8.74 22.34
N SER A 156 11.43 8.65 21.18
CA SER A 156 12.58 7.80 21.01
C SER A 156 13.59 8.33 22.01
N VAL A 157 13.75 7.61 23.13
CA VAL A 157 14.90 7.78 24.00
C VAL A 157 16.11 7.49 23.11
N SER A 158 16.68 8.53 22.53
CA SER A 158 18.00 8.49 21.92
C SER A 158 18.97 8.27 23.08
N VAL A 159 19.17 7.00 23.44
CA VAL A 159 20.41 6.60 24.10
C VAL A 159 21.50 7.02 23.12
N GLU A 160 22.29 8.02 23.48
CA GLU A 160 23.58 8.27 22.85
C GLU A 160 24.43 7.02 23.11
N ILE A 161 24.24 6.01 22.26
CA ILE A 161 25.19 4.92 22.16
C ILE A 161 26.47 5.59 21.65
N PRO A 162 27.59 5.50 22.39
CA PRO A 162 28.84 6.10 21.97
C PRO A 162 29.09 5.71 20.52
N MET A 163 29.43 6.71 19.71
CA MET A 163 29.62 6.63 18.27
C MET A 163 30.85 5.76 17.98
N GLY A 164 30.69 4.46 18.21
CA GLY A 164 31.62 3.41 17.84
C GLY A 164 31.66 3.29 16.33
N GLU A 165 32.78 2.78 15.86
CA GLU A 165 33.14 2.63 14.46
C GLU A 165 31.98 2.16 13.56
N PRO A 166 31.93 2.60 12.29
CA PRO A 166 30.89 2.21 11.35
C PRO A 166 30.74 0.70 11.36
N VAL A 167 29.58 0.22 11.83
CA VAL A 167 29.20 -1.19 11.78
C VAL A 167 29.26 -1.60 10.32
N GLN A 168 30.33 -2.30 9.95
CA GLN A 168 30.47 -2.89 8.63
C GLN A 168 29.24 -3.76 8.41
N ARG A 169 28.41 -3.39 7.44
CA ARG A 169 27.33 -4.26 6.99
C ARG A 169 27.99 -5.49 6.41
N LEU A 170 27.95 -6.62 7.13
CA LEU A 170 28.39 -7.90 6.60
C LEU A 170 27.62 -8.15 5.29
N ALA A 171 28.37 -8.28 4.20
CA ALA A 171 27.82 -8.71 2.93
C ALA A 171 27.30 -10.15 3.11
N LEU A 172 26.12 -10.45 2.56
CA LEU A 172 25.64 -11.84 2.59
C LEU A 172 26.62 -12.73 1.80
N PRO A 173 26.86 -13.96 2.28
CA PRO A 173 27.75 -14.89 1.60
C PRO A 173 27.18 -15.25 0.23
N THR A 174 28.04 -15.18 -0.78
CA THR A 174 27.74 -15.59 -2.17
C THR A 174 27.74 -17.10 -2.34
N SER A 175 28.33 -17.83 -1.37
CA SER A 175 28.35 -19.28 -1.27
C SER A 175 27.34 -19.79 -0.23
N SER A 176 27.10 -21.10 -0.23
CA SER A 176 26.29 -21.72 0.81
C SER A 176 26.95 -21.53 2.18
N ALA A 177 26.17 -21.09 3.16
CA ALA A 177 26.62 -20.75 4.50
C ALA A 177 25.70 -21.35 5.57
N ALA A 178 26.26 -21.61 6.74
CA ALA A 178 25.52 -22.07 7.91
C ALA A 178 24.82 -20.89 8.61
N LEU A 179 23.52 -21.02 8.85
CA LEU A 179 22.69 -20.02 9.49
C LEU A 179 22.14 -20.60 10.81
N PRO A 180 22.79 -20.35 11.96
CA PRO A 180 22.25 -20.75 13.25
C PRO A 180 20.95 -20.00 13.56
N VAL A 181 19.93 -20.75 13.94
CA VAL A 181 18.66 -20.20 14.44
C VAL A 181 18.88 -19.62 15.84
N LEU A 182 18.45 -18.37 16.06
CA LEU A 182 18.70 -17.62 17.30
C LEU A 182 17.53 -17.66 18.31
N PHE A 183 16.38 -18.18 17.89
CA PHE A 183 15.13 -18.19 18.67
C PHE A 183 14.42 -19.54 18.56
N ASP A 184 13.60 -19.86 19.57
CA ASP A 184 12.79 -21.08 19.56
C ASP A 184 11.52 -20.91 18.73
N GLU A 185 10.96 -22.04 18.29
CA GLU A 185 9.70 -22.11 17.55
C GLU A 185 9.66 -21.24 16.27
N VAL A 186 10.81 -21.08 15.61
CA VAL A 186 10.89 -20.32 14.37
C VAL A 186 10.27 -21.12 13.24
N ARG A 187 9.29 -20.52 12.57
CA ARG A 187 8.49 -21.17 11.52
C ARG A 187 9.12 -20.94 10.15
N ILE A 188 9.47 -22.03 9.49
CA ILE A 188 9.91 -22.05 8.10
C ILE A 188 8.68 -22.24 7.22
N ARG A 189 8.56 -21.40 6.20
CA ARG A 189 7.34 -21.31 5.38
C ARG A 189 7.60 -21.54 3.91
N GLU A 190 6.55 -21.91 3.19
CA GLU A 190 6.60 -22.17 1.75
C GLU A 190 6.87 -20.90 0.92
N TYR A 191 6.38 -19.75 1.40
CA TYR A 191 6.55 -18.43 0.77
C TYR A 191 6.93 -17.38 1.82
N PRO A 192 7.60 -16.27 1.44
CA PRO A 192 8.10 -15.25 2.38
C PRO A 192 6.97 -14.33 2.90
N SER A 193 6.05 -14.88 3.69
CA SER A 193 4.90 -14.19 4.26
C SER A 193 4.48 -14.79 5.61
N LEU A 194 3.97 -13.97 6.54
CA LEU A 194 3.39 -14.45 7.82
C LEU A 194 2.21 -15.39 7.64
N ASN A 195 1.55 -15.31 6.48
CA ASN A 195 0.40 -16.13 6.12
C ASN A 195 0.80 -17.36 5.28
N GLY A 196 2.07 -17.49 4.91
CA GLY A 196 2.56 -18.65 4.15
C GLY A 196 2.40 -19.95 4.94
N LYS A 197 2.09 -21.05 4.26
CA LYS A 197 1.99 -22.38 4.88
C LYS A 197 3.29 -22.70 5.63
N ILE A 198 3.18 -23.13 6.88
CA ILE A 198 4.32 -23.58 7.69
C ILE A 198 4.70 -24.97 7.17
N ILE A 199 5.96 -25.11 6.75
CA ILE A 199 6.54 -26.39 6.33
C ILE A 199 7.17 -27.08 7.54
N GLU A 200 7.91 -26.32 8.35
CA GLU A 200 8.68 -26.84 9.46
C GLU A 200 8.76 -25.80 10.58
N THR A 201 8.92 -26.23 11.83
CA THR A 201 9.19 -25.36 12.97
C THR A 201 10.50 -25.80 13.61
N VAL A 202 11.46 -24.89 13.72
CA VAL A 202 12.81 -25.15 14.20
C VAL A 202 13.10 -24.37 15.47
N ASN A 203 13.98 -24.89 16.32
CA ASN A 203 14.35 -24.28 17.60
C ASN A 203 15.74 -23.63 17.54
N THR A 204 16.10 -22.91 18.59
CA THR A 204 17.42 -22.27 18.74
C THR A 204 18.54 -23.30 18.57
N GLY A 205 19.61 -22.91 17.88
CA GLY A 205 20.79 -23.75 17.68
C GLY A 205 20.70 -24.72 16.50
N VAL A 206 19.52 -24.89 15.89
CA VAL A 206 19.40 -25.60 14.61
C VAL A 206 20.21 -24.84 13.56
N ILE A 207 21.05 -25.55 12.80
CA ILE A 207 21.84 -24.99 11.73
C ILE A 207 21.09 -25.18 10.41
N LEU A 208 20.70 -24.07 9.80
CA LEU A 208 20.09 -24.06 8.47
C LEU A 208 21.17 -23.83 7.42
N THR A 209 20.93 -24.31 6.20
CA THR A 209 21.82 -24.04 5.07
C THR A 209 21.23 -22.91 4.23
N TRP A 210 21.98 -21.81 4.09
CA TRP A 210 21.67 -20.75 3.14
C TRP A 210 21.68 -21.31 1.71
N ASN A 211 20.62 -21.01 0.95
CA ASN A 211 20.50 -21.42 -0.44
C ASN A 211 20.75 -20.21 -1.36
N PRO A 212 22.00 -19.94 -1.75
CA PRO A 212 22.35 -18.76 -2.54
C PRO A 212 21.72 -18.82 -3.93
N GLY A 213 21.37 -17.65 -4.46
CA GLY A 213 20.72 -17.51 -5.76
C GLY A 213 20.01 -16.15 -5.89
N PRO A 214 19.53 -15.80 -7.10
CA PRO A 214 18.84 -14.53 -7.33
C PRO A 214 17.56 -14.37 -6.48
N GLU A 215 16.97 -15.48 -6.03
CA GLU A 215 15.79 -15.53 -5.17
C GLU A 215 16.11 -15.88 -3.71
N ALA A 216 17.38 -15.80 -3.28
CA ALA A 216 17.73 -16.22 -1.93
C ALA A 216 17.20 -15.25 -0.86
N ILE A 217 17.03 -13.99 -1.21
CA ILE A 217 16.49 -12.94 -0.34
C ILE A 217 15.18 -12.44 -0.95
N SER A 218 14.13 -12.31 -0.13
CA SER A 218 12.88 -11.70 -0.60
C SER A 218 13.09 -10.22 -0.94
N GLY A 219 12.37 -9.74 -1.96
CA GLY A 219 12.25 -8.31 -2.22
C GLY A 219 11.59 -7.55 -1.06
N ASN A 220 10.76 -8.24 -0.28
CA ASN A 220 9.93 -7.66 0.76
C ASN A 220 10.48 -7.91 2.16
N SER A 221 10.31 -6.92 3.05
CA SER A 221 10.55 -7.06 4.50
C SER A 221 9.22 -7.27 5.24
N THR A 222 9.27 -7.83 6.44
CA THR A 222 8.10 -8.05 7.28
C THR A 222 8.40 -7.63 8.70
N GLN A 223 7.42 -7.02 9.36
CA GLN A 223 7.50 -6.76 10.80
C GLN A 223 7.21 -8.05 11.56
N VAL A 224 8.12 -8.42 12.44
CA VAL A 224 7.99 -9.59 13.32
C VAL A 224 8.30 -9.19 14.75
N VAL A 225 7.60 -9.82 15.68
CA VAL A 225 7.87 -9.69 17.12
C VAL A 225 8.65 -10.92 17.56
N LEU A 226 9.89 -10.73 17.99
CA LEU A 226 10.73 -11.79 18.55
C LEU A 226 11.13 -11.36 19.97
N ARG A 227 10.74 -12.14 20.98
CA ARG A 227 10.96 -11.82 22.41
C ARG A 227 10.54 -10.39 22.77
N ASP A 228 9.31 -10.02 22.41
CA ASP A 228 8.72 -8.69 22.65
C ASP A 228 9.42 -7.50 21.98
N VAL A 229 10.35 -7.76 21.06
CA VAL A 229 11.02 -6.73 20.25
C VAL A 229 10.53 -6.78 18.81
N ASN A 230 10.15 -5.61 18.28
CA ASN A 230 9.74 -5.45 16.89
C ASN A 230 10.96 -5.37 15.96
N TYR A 231 11.08 -6.31 15.03
CA TYR A 231 12.09 -6.31 13.98
C TYR A 231 11.43 -6.08 12.62
N THR A 232 12.08 -5.32 11.75
CA THR A 232 11.77 -5.29 10.32
C THR A 232 12.84 -6.08 9.58
N ALA A 233 12.50 -7.28 9.11
CA ALA A 233 13.46 -8.21 8.52
C ALA A 233 13.05 -8.67 7.13
N LYS A 234 14.03 -8.88 6.26
CA LYS A 234 13.83 -9.61 4.99
C LYS A 234 13.67 -11.10 5.26
N TRP A 235 13.22 -11.84 4.26
CA TRP A 235 13.18 -13.30 4.31
C TRP A 235 14.34 -13.90 3.56
N TYR A 236 14.79 -15.03 4.06
CA TYR A 236 15.91 -15.81 3.58
C TYR A 236 15.43 -17.19 3.16
N LYS A 237 15.84 -17.63 1.96
CA LYS A 237 15.57 -18.97 1.44
C LYS A 237 16.62 -19.92 2.01
N VAL A 238 16.15 -20.93 2.74
CA VAL A 238 16.98 -21.83 3.53
C VAL A 238 16.60 -23.28 3.28
N LYS A 239 17.55 -24.18 3.50
CA LYS A 239 17.34 -25.63 3.51
C LYS A 239 17.48 -26.14 4.94
N THR A 240 16.51 -26.93 5.40
CA THR A 240 16.51 -27.54 6.74
C THR A 240 17.40 -28.78 6.77
N PRO A 241 17.80 -29.29 7.96
CA PRO A 241 18.56 -30.54 8.07
C PRO A 241 17.84 -31.74 7.45
N GLU A 242 16.51 -31.73 7.44
CA GLU A 242 15.67 -32.75 6.80
C GLU A 242 15.64 -32.63 5.27
N GLY A 243 16.19 -31.53 4.73
CA GLY A 243 16.29 -31.27 3.31
C GLY A 243 15.14 -30.42 2.74
N ASN A 244 14.21 -29.97 3.56
CA ASN A 244 13.10 -29.12 3.14
C ASN A 244 13.60 -27.74 2.75
N LEU A 245 13.10 -27.20 1.63
CA LEU A 245 13.37 -25.82 1.22
C LEU A 245 12.22 -24.91 1.65
N GLY A 246 12.56 -23.78 2.26
CA GLY A 246 11.56 -22.80 2.69
C GLY A 246 12.16 -21.43 3.00
N TRP A 247 11.34 -20.57 3.61
CA TRP A 247 11.64 -19.19 3.92
C TRP A 247 11.60 -18.94 5.43
N ILE A 248 12.61 -18.22 5.92
CA ILE A 248 12.76 -17.83 7.33
C ILE A 248 13.01 -16.32 7.43
N TYR A 249 12.61 -15.70 8.54
CA TYR A 249 12.92 -14.29 8.80
C TYR A 249 14.42 -14.12 9.03
N GLY A 250 15.04 -13.14 8.37
CA GLY A 250 16.46 -12.86 8.53
C GLY A 250 16.85 -12.44 9.95
N ALA A 251 15.93 -11.83 10.71
CA ALA A 251 16.17 -11.52 12.13
C ALA A 251 16.21 -12.76 13.02
N ALA A 252 15.70 -13.92 12.55
CA ALA A 252 15.65 -15.14 13.35
C ALA A 252 16.92 -16.01 13.23
N VAL A 253 17.86 -15.62 12.37
CA VAL A 253 19.11 -16.36 12.11
C VAL A 253 20.32 -15.44 12.22
N GLY A 254 21.44 -16.00 12.68
CA GLY A 254 22.74 -15.34 12.62
C GLY A 254 23.43 -15.62 11.29
N LEU A 255 24.16 -14.66 10.75
CA LEU A 255 25.20 -14.94 9.76
C LEU A 255 26.44 -15.38 10.53
N TYR A 256 26.77 -16.67 10.48
CA TYR A 256 28.02 -17.17 11.03
C TYR A 256 29.09 -17.00 9.95
N ASP A 257 29.98 -16.03 10.11
CA ASP A 257 31.24 -16.06 9.37
C ASP A 257 31.98 -17.31 9.87
N SER A 258 32.26 -18.26 8.96
CA SER A 258 33.21 -19.32 9.27
C SER A 258 34.52 -18.61 9.64
N ILE A 259 34.89 -18.67 10.91
CA ILE A 259 36.26 -18.38 11.34
C ILE A 259 37.09 -19.48 10.68
N ASP A 260 37.72 -19.16 9.55
CA ASP A 260 38.76 -19.98 8.93
C ASP A 260 39.95 -20.16 9.89
#